data_AF-K9K3R5-F1
#
_entry.id   AF-K9K3R5-F1
#
_cell.length_a   1.000
_cell.length_b   1.000
_cell.length_c   1.000
_cell.angle_alpha   90.00
_cell.angle_beta   90.00
_cell.angle_gamma   90.00
#
_symmetry.space_group_name_H-M   'P 1'
#
loop_
_entity.id
_entity.type
_entity.pdbx_description
1 polymer ?
#
loop_
_entity_poly.entity_id
_entity_poly.type
_entity_poly.pdbx_seq_one_letter_code
_entity_poly.pdbx_strand_id
1 'polypeptide(L)'
;NSTEHQCMQEFMDKKLPGIIARIGDKKSEIKILSIGGGAGEIDLQILSKVQAQYPGVHINNEVVEPSAEQIAKYKELVAKTSNLENIKFAWHKETSSEYQNRMMEKKELQEWDFIHMIQMLYYVKDIPATLKFFHSLLATNAKILIIIVSGTSGWRKLWKKYGPRLPRDDLCLYVTSVDLTQMLDKLGIKYECYDLLSTMDISDCFIDGNENGDLLLDFLTETCNFNSTAPPDLKAEIMKDLQEPEFSIKKEGKGSF
;
A
#
# COMPACT_ATOMS: atom_id res chain seq x y z
N ASN A 1 12.66 1.01 12.54
CA ASN A 1 13.29 0.77 11.21
C ASN A 1 12.71 -0.49 10.57
N SER A 2 11.94 -0.35 9.49
CA SER A 2 11.44 -1.48 8.70
C SER A 2 12.16 -1.57 7.35
N THR A 3 12.13 -2.75 6.72
CA THR A 3 12.64 -2.96 5.35
C THR A 3 11.58 -2.71 4.28
N GLU A 4 10.48 -2.03 4.61
CA GLU A 4 9.32 -1.89 3.73
C GLU A 4 9.68 -1.24 2.38
N HIS A 5 10.29 -0.06 2.41
CA HIS A 5 10.74 0.64 1.19
C HIS A 5 11.80 -0.17 0.42
N GLN A 6 12.67 -0.90 1.10
CA GLN A 6 13.67 -1.76 0.46
C GLN A 6 13.01 -2.95 -0.26
N CYS A 7 12.02 -3.57 0.37
CA CYS A 7 11.23 -4.66 -0.20
C CYS A 7 10.45 -4.18 -1.43
N MET A 8 9.81 -3.01 -1.34
CA MET A 8 9.14 -2.38 -2.49
C MET A 8 10.14 -2.08 -3.61
N GLN A 9 11.30 -1.50 -3.30
CA GLN A 9 12.34 -1.21 -4.29
C GLN A 9 12.81 -2.50 -5.00
N GLU A 10 13.02 -3.60 -4.27
CA GLU A 10 13.38 -4.89 -4.86
C GLU A 10 12.30 -5.38 -5.84
N PHE A 11 11.03 -5.25 -5.48
CA PHE A 11 9.92 -5.58 -6.38
C PHE A 11 9.91 -4.67 -7.62
N MET A 12 10.10 -3.35 -7.44
CA MET A 12 10.16 -2.39 -8.54
C MET A 12 11.32 -2.65 -9.49
N ASP A 13 12.46 -3.15 -9.00
CA ASP A 13 13.62 -3.43 -9.83
C ASP A 13 13.53 -4.79 -10.54
N LYS A 14 13.06 -5.84 -9.84
CA LYS A 14 13.14 -7.22 -10.35
C LYS A 14 11.87 -7.71 -11.02
N LYS A 15 10.70 -7.20 -10.64
CA LYS A 15 9.39 -7.73 -11.07
C LYS A 15 8.60 -6.75 -11.92
N LEU A 16 8.53 -5.48 -11.49
CA LEU A 16 7.72 -4.48 -12.17
C LEU A 16 8.03 -4.37 -13.68
N PRO A 17 9.29 -4.37 -14.17
CA PRO A 17 9.57 -4.21 -15.60
C PRO A 17 8.86 -5.26 -16.48
N GLY A 18 8.79 -6.51 -16.01
CA GLY A 18 8.07 -7.57 -16.73
C GLY A 18 6.55 -7.39 -16.69
N ILE A 19 6.01 -6.87 -15.59
CA ILE A 19 4.57 -6.62 -15.40
C ILE A 19 4.09 -5.50 -16.32
N ILE A 20 4.86 -4.41 -16.41
CA ILE A 20 4.51 -3.23 -17.22
C ILE A 20 5.00 -3.32 -18.67
N ALA A 21 5.62 -4.43 -19.07
CA ALA A 21 6.30 -4.57 -20.37
C ALA A 21 5.41 -4.28 -21.60
N ARG A 22 4.07 -4.39 -21.45
CA ARG A 22 3.11 -4.26 -22.55
C ARG A 22 1.95 -3.28 -22.31
N ILE A 23 1.95 -2.55 -21.19
CA ILE A 23 0.86 -1.60 -20.87
C ILE A 23 0.78 -0.45 -21.89
N GLY A 24 1.91 -0.08 -22.51
CA GLY A 24 2.02 1.02 -23.48
C GLY A 24 2.08 0.57 -24.94
N ASP A 25 1.91 -0.71 -25.25
CA ASP A 25 1.99 -1.24 -26.62
C ASP A 25 1.06 -0.46 -27.57
N LYS A 26 1.64 0.19 -28.59
CA LYS A 26 0.94 0.98 -29.62
C LYS A 26 0.20 2.22 -29.10
N LYS A 27 0.51 2.71 -27.90
CA LYS A 27 -0.09 3.92 -27.32
C LYS A 27 0.86 5.11 -27.46
N SER A 28 0.32 6.28 -27.78
CA SER A 28 1.06 7.55 -27.80
C SER A 28 1.11 8.25 -26.45
N GLU A 29 0.27 7.81 -25.50
CA GLU A 29 0.20 8.26 -24.12
C GLU A 29 -0.04 7.04 -23.22
N ILE A 30 0.62 7.00 -22.06
CA ILE A 30 0.39 5.98 -21.01
C ILE A 30 -0.31 6.65 -19.84
N LYS A 31 -1.47 6.13 -19.44
CA LYS A 31 -2.28 6.64 -18.34
C LYS A 31 -2.08 5.80 -17.10
N ILE A 32 -1.60 6.42 -16.04
CA ILE A 32 -1.33 5.78 -14.74
C ILE A 32 -2.23 6.41 -13.67
N LEU A 33 -2.91 5.56 -12.90
CA LEU A 33 -3.74 5.96 -11.78
C LEU A 33 -3.16 5.44 -10.47
N SER A 34 -2.70 6.37 -9.64
CA SER A 34 -2.20 6.12 -8.30
C SER A 34 -3.32 6.32 -7.29
N ILE A 35 -3.74 5.24 -6.61
CA ILE A 35 -4.74 5.30 -5.56
C ILE A 35 -4.02 5.19 -4.22
N GLY A 36 -4.16 6.23 -3.38
CA GLY A 36 -3.42 6.36 -2.12
C GLY A 36 -1.92 6.60 -2.35
N GLY A 37 -1.57 7.48 -3.30
CA GLY A 37 -0.18 7.73 -3.70
C GLY A 37 0.71 8.36 -2.62
N GLY A 38 0.14 8.83 -1.51
CA GLY A 38 0.90 9.35 -0.39
C GLY A 38 1.83 10.51 -0.79
N ALA A 39 3.09 10.42 -0.36
CA ALA A 39 4.12 11.42 -0.65
C ALA A 39 4.88 11.15 -1.97
N GLY A 40 4.50 10.12 -2.73
CA GLY A 40 4.92 9.91 -4.12
C GLY A 40 6.27 9.22 -4.33
N GLU A 41 6.97 8.78 -3.29
CA GLU A 41 8.26 8.12 -3.41
C GLU A 41 8.19 6.85 -4.27
N ILE A 42 7.19 6.01 -4.01
CA ILE A 42 6.99 4.76 -4.75
C ILE A 42 6.43 5.02 -6.16
N ASP A 43 5.52 5.99 -6.30
CA ASP A 43 5.01 6.41 -7.60
C ASP A 43 6.14 6.83 -8.54
N LEU A 44 7.09 7.65 -8.07
CA LEU A 44 8.22 8.08 -8.91
C LEU A 44 9.12 6.91 -9.32
N GLN A 45 9.26 5.87 -8.48
CA GLN A 45 9.96 4.65 -8.88
C GLN A 45 9.20 3.90 -9.97
N ILE A 46 7.88 3.76 -9.85
CA ILE A 46 7.03 3.14 -10.88
C ILE A 46 7.17 3.91 -12.19
N LEU A 47 7.02 5.24 -12.14
CA LEU A 47 7.13 6.13 -13.28
C LEU A 47 8.50 6.01 -13.96
N SER A 48 9.58 5.94 -13.19
CA SER A 48 10.93 5.70 -13.72
C SER A 48 11.03 4.38 -14.50
N LYS A 49 10.41 3.29 -14.02
CA LYS A 49 10.38 2.01 -14.76
C LYS A 49 9.54 2.11 -16.03
N VAL A 50 8.41 2.81 -15.98
CA VAL A 50 7.56 3.04 -17.16
C VAL A 50 8.31 3.87 -18.21
N GLN A 51 8.97 4.97 -17.83
CA GLN A 51 9.78 5.78 -18.75
C GLN A 51 10.92 4.96 -19.38
N ALA A 52 11.61 4.13 -18.58
CA ALA A 52 12.68 3.27 -19.08
C ALA A 52 12.17 2.23 -20.10
N GLN A 53 10.96 1.71 -19.90
CA GLN A 53 10.32 0.77 -20.82
C GLN A 53 9.79 1.45 -22.09
N TYR A 54 9.33 2.70 -21.99
CA TYR A 54 8.69 3.45 -23.08
C TYR A 54 9.34 4.83 -23.27
N PRO A 55 10.59 4.89 -23.74
CA PRO A 55 11.31 6.15 -23.87
C PRO A 55 10.61 7.11 -24.83
N GLY A 56 10.40 8.34 -24.39
CA GLY A 56 9.78 9.42 -25.18
C GLY A 56 8.25 9.40 -25.23
N VAL A 57 7.58 8.39 -24.69
CA VAL A 57 6.11 8.35 -24.60
C VAL A 57 5.63 9.28 -23.49
N HIS A 58 4.55 10.02 -23.72
CA HIS A 58 3.94 10.86 -22.68
C HIS A 58 3.24 10.01 -21.62
N ILE A 59 3.40 10.39 -20.36
CA ILE A 59 2.75 9.71 -19.24
C ILE A 59 1.79 10.69 -18.57
N ASN A 60 0.52 10.33 -18.44
CA ASN A 60 -0.45 11.03 -17.61
C ASN A 60 -0.61 10.28 -16.29
N ASN A 61 -0.04 10.82 -15.21
CA ASN A 61 -0.10 10.26 -13.87
C ASN A 61 -1.12 11.02 -13.02
N GLU A 62 -2.26 10.41 -12.74
CA GLU A 62 -3.27 10.97 -11.83
C GLU A 62 -3.21 10.28 -10.47
N VAL A 63 -3.27 11.08 -9.41
CA VAL A 63 -3.15 10.63 -8.02
C VAL A 63 -4.44 10.92 -7.28
N VAL A 64 -4.98 9.93 -6.59
CA VAL A 64 -6.14 10.05 -5.68
C VAL A 64 -5.62 9.88 -4.27
N GLU A 65 -5.58 10.98 -3.51
CA GLU A 65 -5.00 11.02 -2.16
C GLU A 65 -5.81 11.99 -1.28
N PRO A 66 -6.49 11.52 -0.21
CA PRO A 66 -7.31 12.40 0.63
C PRO A 66 -6.48 13.38 1.48
N SER A 67 -5.24 13.04 1.83
CA SER A 67 -4.39 13.86 2.69
C SER A 67 -3.75 15.03 1.94
N ALA A 68 -4.13 16.25 2.30
CA ALA A 68 -3.51 17.46 1.75
C ALA A 68 -2.02 17.57 2.08
N GLU A 69 -1.61 17.06 3.25
CA GLU A 69 -0.20 17.04 3.66
C GLU A 69 0.62 16.11 2.76
N GLN A 70 0.10 14.92 2.48
CA GLN A 70 0.76 13.95 1.59
C GLN A 70 0.86 14.48 0.17
N ILE A 71 -0.22 15.09 -0.37
CA ILE A 71 -0.19 15.77 -1.67
C ILE A 71 0.87 16.88 -1.70
N ALA A 72 1.01 17.67 -0.63
CA ALA A 72 2.01 18.72 -0.56
C ALA A 72 3.43 18.16 -0.64
N LYS A 73 3.73 17.11 0.14
CA LYS A 73 5.02 16.40 0.09
C LYS A 73 5.29 15.81 -1.29
N TYR A 74 4.29 15.20 -1.93
CA TYR A 74 4.41 14.68 -3.29
C TYR A 74 4.75 15.79 -4.29
N LYS A 75 4.01 16.91 -4.27
CA LYS A 75 4.32 18.06 -5.16
C LYS A 75 5.72 18.60 -4.96
N GLU A 76 6.20 18.69 -3.72
CA GLU A 76 7.58 19.08 -3.43
C GLU A 76 8.61 18.09 -3.97
N LEU A 77 8.35 16.79 -3.83
CA LEU A 77 9.22 15.73 -4.34
C LEU A 77 9.31 15.81 -5.88
N VAL A 78 8.18 15.96 -6.57
CA VAL A 78 8.13 16.16 -8.03
C VAL A 78 8.91 17.41 -8.43
N ALA A 79 8.75 18.52 -7.73
CA ALA A 79 9.46 19.76 -8.04
C ALA A 79 10.99 19.67 -7.89
N LYS A 80 11.48 18.76 -7.04
CA LYS A 80 12.90 18.51 -6.78
C LYS A 80 13.51 17.41 -7.67
N THR A 81 12.67 16.68 -8.42
CA THR A 81 13.08 15.52 -9.21
C THR A 81 13.26 15.91 -10.69
N SER A 82 14.41 15.57 -11.26
CA SER A 82 14.69 15.76 -12.70
C SER A 82 14.15 14.60 -13.55
N ASN A 83 14.18 14.74 -14.88
CA ASN A 83 13.73 13.73 -15.84
C ASN A 83 12.22 13.41 -15.78
N LEU A 84 11.38 14.41 -15.48
CA LEU A 84 9.91 14.27 -15.42
C LEU A 84 9.21 15.06 -16.55
N GLU A 85 9.93 15.53 -17.57
CA GLU A 85 9.41 16.46 -18.58
C GLU A 85 8.30 15.85 -19.45
N ASN A 86 8.32 14.53 -19.65
CA ASN A 86 7.28 13.81 -20.39
C ASN A 86 6.14 13.31 -19.50
N ILE A 87 6.11 13.68 -18.21
CA ILE A 87 5.08 13.24 -17.26
C ILE A 87 4.20 14.42 -16.86
N LYS A 88 2.90 14.26 -17.07
CA LYS A 88 1.87 15.17 -16.57
C LYS A 88 1.31 14.61 -15.27
N PHE A 89 1.29 15.44 -14.22
CA PHE A 89 0.69 15.08 -12.94
C PHE A 89 -0.66 15.77 -12.74
N ALA A 90 -1.63 15.04 -12.20
CA ALA A 90 -2.83 15.63 -11.60
C ALA A 90 -3.09 15.01 -10.22
N TRP A 91 -3.51 15.83 -9.26
CA TRP A 91 -3.79 15.38 -7.89
C TRP A 91 -5.25 15.66 -7.56
N HIS A 92 -5.95 14.63 -7.12
CA HIS A 92 -7.34 14.68 -6.65
C HIS A 92 -7.34 14.48 -5.14
N LYS A 93 -7.70 15.53 -4.40
CA LYS A 93 -7.80 15.47 -2.95
C LYS A 93 -9.13 14.86 -2.53
N GLU A 94 -9.22 13.53 -2.61
CA GLU A 94 -10.40 12.74 -2.30
C GLU A 94 -9.99 11.28 -2.02
N THR A 95 -10.90 10.50 -1.43
CA THR A 95 -10.76 9.06 -1.23
C THR A 95 -11.03 8.28 -2.52
N SER A 96 -10.64 7.01 -2.55
CA SER A 96 -10.97 6.11 -3.68
C SER A 96 -12.49 5.97 -3.90
N SER A 97 -13.28 6.00 -2.82
CA SER A 97 -14.74 5.94 -2.87
C SER A 97 -15.36 7.21 -3.46
N GLU A 98 -14.88 8.39 -3.03
CA GLU A 98 -15.31 9.67 -3.60
C GLU A 98 -14.93 9.77 -5.09
N TYR A 99 -13.71 9.37 -5.46
CA TYR A 99 -13.27 9.28 -6.84
C TYR A 99 -14.19 8.36 -7.65
N GLN A 100 -14.49 7.16 -7.13
CA GLN A 100 -15.40 6.22 -7.77
C GLN A 100 -16.77 6.84 -8.00
N ASN A 101 -17.38 7.46 -6.99
CA ASN A 101 -18.69 8.13 -7.11
C ASN A 101 -18.66 9.24 -8.18
N ARG A 102 -17.65 10.10 -8.12
CA ARG A 102 -17.44 11.20 -9.07
C ARG A 102 -17.23 10.70 -10.51
N MET A 103 -16.56 9.56 -10.69
CA MET A 103 -16.37 8.97 -12.02
C MET A 103 -17.66 8.32 -12.54
N MET A 104 -18.46 7.69 -11.69
CA MET A 104 -19.73 7.08 -12.07
C MET A 104 -20.78 8.11 -12.53
N GLU A 105 -20.64 9.39 -12.17
CA GLU A 105 -21.48 10.47 -12.68
C GLU A 105 -21.15 10.89 -14.12
N LYS A 106 -19.98 10.47 -14.65
CA LYS A 106 -19.57 10.79 -16.02
C LYS A 106 -20.26 9.88 -17.04
N LYS A 107 -20.58 10.43 -18.21
CA LYS A 107 -21.17 9.68 -19.33
C LYS A 107 -20.21 8.63 -19.92
N GLU A 108 -18.92 8.93 -19.91
CA GLU A 108 -17.87 8.06 -20.40
C GLU A 108 -16.81 7.91 -19.31
N LEU A 109 -16.47 6.66 -18.99
CA LEU A 109 -15.43 6.32 -18.04
C LEU A 109 -14.08 6.31 -18.75
N GLN A 110 -13.10 6.97 -18.15
CA GLN A 110 -11.73 6.94 -18.63
C GLN A 110 -11.10 5.57 -18.32
N GLU A 111 -10.46 4.98 -19.32
CA GLU A 111 -9.63 3.79 -19.14
C GLU A 111 -8.18 4.15 -18.77
N TRP A 112 -7.51 3.23 -18.09
CA TRP A 112 -6.15 3.35 -17.56
C TRP A 112 -5.27 2.19 -18.01
N ASP A 113 -3.99 2.48 -18.18
CA ASP A 113 -2.99 1.51 -18.63
C ASP A 113 -2.29 0.83 -17.45
N PHE A 114 -2.22 1.53 -16.32
CA PHE A 114 -1.75 0.98 -15.07
C PHE A 114 -2.47 1.65 -13.91
N ILE A 115 -2.96 0.84 -12.97
CA ILE A 115 -3.53 1.33 -11.72
C ILE A 115 -2.74 0.69 -10.58
N HIS A 116 -2.43 1.44 -9.53
CA HIS A 116 -1.83 0.85 -8.34
C HIS A 116 -2.47 1.32 -7.04
N MET A 117 -2.59 0.39 -6.09
CA MET A 117 -3.14 0.58 -4.75
C MET A 117 -2.14 0.02 -3.74
N ILE A 118 -1.27 0.87 -3.21
CA ILE A 118 -0.14 0.44 -2.38
C ILE A 118 -0.44 0.79 -0.92
N GLN A 119 -0.54 -0.23 -0.07
CA GLN A 119 -0.74 -0.08 1.38
C GLN A 119 -1.93 0.80 1.79
N MET A 120 -2.98 0.84 0.97
CA MET A 120 -4.11 1.75 1.19
C MET A 120 -5.48 1.06 1.30
N LEU A 121 -5.59 -0.23 0.95
CA LEU A 121 -6.86 -0.96 1.02
C LEU A 121 -7.39 -1.14 2.45
N TYR A 122 -6.54 -0.99 3.46
CA TYR A 122 -6.94 -0.96 4.86
C TYR A 122 -7.96 0.14 5.14
N TYR A 123 -7.91 1.25 4.40
CA TYR A 123 -8.76 2.42 4.59
C TYR A 123 -9.98 2.43 3.66
N VAL A 124 -10.26 1.32 2.98
CA VAL A 124 -11.36 1.20 2.02
C VAL A 124 -12.50 0.40 2.65
N LYS A 125 -13.66 1.05 2.78
CA LYS A 125 -14.85 0.44 3.41
C LYS A 125 -15.41 -0.77 2.65
N ASP A 126 -15.49 -0.68 1.32
CA ASP A 126 -15.99 -1.75 0.45
C ASP A 126 -14.90 -2.15 -0.56
N ILE A 127 -14.03 -3.06 -0.14
CA ILE A 127 -12.93 -3.58 -0.95
C ILE A 127 -13.45 -4.31 -2.20
N PRO A 128 -14.42 -5.25 -2.13
CA PRO A 128 -14.94 -5.91 -3.33
C PRO A 128 -15.49 -4.94 -4.38
N ALA A 129 -16.27 -3.93 -3.97
CA ALA A 129 -16.78 -2.92 -4.90
C ALA A 129 -15.65 -2.10 -5.52
N THR A 130 -14.65 -1.71 -4.71
CA THR A 130 -13.45 -0.99 -5.14
C THR A 130 -12.67 -1.80 -6.18
N LEU A 131 -12.35 -3.06 -5.89
CA LEU A 131 -11.64 -3.96 -6.81
C LEU A 131 -12.37 -4.10 -8.14
N LYS A 132 -13.69 -4.33 -8.09
CA LYS A 132 -14.53 -4.45 -9.28
C LYS A 132 -14.55 -3.17 -10.10
N PHE A 133 -14.69 -2.01 -9.45
CA PHE A 133 -14.72 -0.72 -10.10
C PHE A 133 -13.41 -0.41 -10.80
N PHE A 134 -12.28 -0.42 -10.10
CA PHE A 134 -10.99 -0.09 -10.71
C PHE A 134 -10.56 -1.11 -11.77
N HIS A 135 -10.89 -2.39 -11.60
CA HIS A 135 -10.71 -3.39 -12.66
C HIS A 135 -11.52 -3.07 -13.91
N SER A 136 -12.72 -2.50 -13.78
CA SER A 136 -13.54 -2.09 -14.94
C SER A 136 -12.97 -0.91 -15.72
N LEU A 137 -12.00 -0.18 -15.15
CA LEU A 137 -11.34 0.95 -15.82
C LEU A 137 -10.06 0.52 -16.57
N LEU A 138 -9.74 -0.77 -16.64
CA LEU A 138 -8.53 -1.25 -17.31
C LEU A 138 -8.68 -1.21 -18.83
N ALA A 139 -7.76 -0.50 -19.49
CA ALA A 139 -7.59 -0.53 -20.93
C ALA A 139 -7.05 -1.89 -21.41
N THR A 140 -6.96 -2.05 -22.73
CA THR A 140 -6.31 -3.24 -23.32
C THR A 140 -4.87 -3.38 -22.84
N ASN A 141 -4.52 -4.60 -22.39
CA ASN A 141 -3.22 -5.00 -21.80
C ASN A 141 -2.85 -4.29 -20.48
N ALA A 142 -3.77 -3.50 -19.90
CA ALA A 142 -3.53 -2.80 -18.66
C ALA A 142 -3.44 -3.77 -17.46
N LYS A 143 -2.87 -3.27 -16.36
CA LYS A 143 -2.64 -4.04 -15.13
C LYS A 143 -3.03 -3.24 -13.89
N ILE A 144 -3.43 -3.95 -12.84
CA ILE A 144 -3.52 -3.40 -11.48
C ILE A 144 -2.43 -4.02 -10.63
N LEU A 145 -1.70 -3.19 -9.89
CA LEU A 145 -0.80 -3.61 -8.82
C LEU A 145 -1.43 -3.28 -7.46
N ILE A 146 -1.54 -4.27 -6.58
CA ILE A 146 -2.00 -4.08 -5.21
C ILE A 146 -0.91 -4.59 -4.27
N ILE A 147 -0.50 -3.77 -3.30
CA ILE A 147 0.45 -4.16 -2.26
C ILE A 147 -0.27 -4.12 -0.92
N ILE A 148 -0.23 -5.23 -0.22
CA ILE A 148 -0.84 -5.43 1.11
C ILE A 148 0.05 -6.41 1.90
N VAL A 149 -0.07 -6.43 3.22
CA VAL A 149 0.65 -7.41 4.04
C VAL A 149 0.25 -8.84 3.70
N SER A 150 1.25 -9.74 3.67
CA SER A 150 1.00 -11.15 3.34
C SER A 150 0.16 -11.85 4.41
N GLY A 151 -0.67 -12.79 3.99
CA GLY A 151 -1.36 -13.71 4.89
C GLY A 151 -0.44 -14.71 5.62
N THR A 152 0.87 -14.66 5.42
CA THR A 152 1.84 -15.39 6.26
C THR A 152 2.64 -14.48 7.19
N SER A 153 2.36 -13.17 7.19
CA SER A 153 3.06 -12.19 8.03
C SER A 153 2.61 -12.24 9.49
N GLY A 154 3.43 -11.66 10.39
CA GLY A 154 3.08 -11.44 11.79
C GLY A 154 1.78 -10.64 11.96
N TRP A 155 1.46 -9.73 11.02
CA TRP A 155 0.21 -8.95 11.02
C TRP A 155 -1.03 -9.84 11.04
N ARG A 156 -1.07 -10.90 10.22
CA ARG A 156 -2.22 -11.81 10.20
C ARG A 156 -2.43 -12.47 11.56
N LYS A 157 -1.34 -12.87 12.22
CA LYS A 157 -1.37 -13.52 13.54
C LYS A 157 -1.86 -12.54 14.60
N LEU A 158 -1.31 -11.33 14.59
CA LEU A 158 -1.66 -10.25 15.50
C LEU A 158 -3.14 -9.89 15.38
N TRP A 159 -3.62 -9.59 14.18
CA TRP A 159 -5.01 -9.22 13.94
C TRP A 159 -5.99 -10.36 14.23
N LYS A 160 -5.63 -11.61 13.88
CA LYS A 160 -6.49 -12.76 14.17
C LYS A 160 -6.64 -13.01 15.68
N LYS A 161 -5.57 -12.83 16.45
CA LYS A 161 -5.58 -13.09 17.90
C LYS A 161 -6.12 -11.91 18.70
N TYR A 162 -5.69 -10.69 18.39
CA TYR A 162 -5.94 -9.50 19.19
C TYR A 162 -6.92 -8.51 18.57
N GLY A 163 -7.27 -8.63 17.29
CA GLY A 163 -8.18 -7.70 16.61
C GLY A 163 -9.54 -7.48 17.31
N PRO A 164 -10.16 -8.46 17.98
CA PRO A 164 -11.36 -8.22 18.79
C PRO A 164 -11.14 -7.41 20.08
N ARG A 165 -9.89 -7.30 20.55
CA ARG A 165 -9.49 -6.57 21.77
C ARG A 165 -8.82 -5.23 21.46
N LEU A 166 -8.44 -4.99 20.21
CA LEU A 166 -7.96 -3.70 19.73
C LEU A 166 -9.15 -2.81 19.33
N PRO A 167 -9.01 -1.47 19.42
CA PRO A 167 -10.04 -0.55 18.96
C PRO A 167 -10.39 -0.87 17.51
N ARG A 168 -11.67 -1.18 17.26
CA ARG A 168 -12.20 -1.21 15.90
C ARG A 168 -12.53 0.21 15.53
N ASP A 169 -11.56 0.88 14.92
CA ASP A 169 -11.83 2.09 14.18
C ASP A 169 -12.62 1.71 12.91
N ASP A 170 -13.72 2.41 12.62
CA ASP A 170 -14.46 2.30 11.36
C ASP A 170 -13.60 2.70 10.13
N LEU A 171 -12.42 3.27 10.34
CA LEU A 171 -11.49 3.75 9.33
C LEU A 171 -10.45 2.70 8.88
N CYS A 172 -10.24 1.60 9.61
CA CYS A 172 -9.18 0.62 9.27
C CYS A 172 -9.67 -0.84 9.33
N LEU A 173 -9.48 -1.56 8.22
CA LEU A 173 -9.79 -2.99 8.10
C LEU A 173 -8.51 -3.84 8.14
N TYR A 174 -8.49 -4.84 9.02
CA TYR A 174 -7.44 -5.85 9.08
C TYR A 174 -7.56 -6.84 7.92
N VAL A 175 -6.92 -6.51 6.80
CA VAL A 175 -6.99 -7.28 5.55
C VAL A 175 -5.59 -7.71 5.12
N THR A 176 -5.46 -8.95 4.71
CA THR A 176 -4.19 -9.54 4.23
C THR A 176 -4.34 -10.02 2.79
N SER A 177 -3.22 -10.45 2.18
CA SER A 177 -3.25 -11.05 0.84
C SER A 177 -4.21 -12.26 0.72
N VAL A 178 -4.40 -13.03 1.79
CA VAL A 178 -5.38 -14.15 1.81
C VAL A 178 -6.81 -13.65 1.65
N ASP A 179 -7.17 -12.55 2.31
CA ASP A 179 -8.51 -11.99 2.22
C ASP A 179 -8.74 -11.37 0.83
N LEU A 180 -7.72 -10.66 0.32
CA LEU A 180 -7.73 -10.06 -1.01
C LEU A 180 -7.87 -11.12 -2.12
N THR A 181 -7.08 -12.19 -2.09
CA THR A 181 -7.15 -13.28 -3.08
C THR A 181 -8.52 -13.96 -3.09
N GLN A 182 -9.12 -14.22 -1.92
CA GLN A 182 -10.49 -14.73 -1.84
C GLN A 182 -11.53 -13.78 -2.44
N MET A 183 -11.36 -12.46 -2.29
CA MET A 183 -12.25 -11.48 -2.93
C MET A 183 -12.06 -11.48 -4.46
N LEU A 184 -10.82 -11.56 -4.94
CA LEU A 184 -10.51 -11.63 -6.38
C LEU A 184 -11.06 -12.90 -7.02
N ASP A 185 -10.93 -14.06 -6.35
CA ASP A 185 -11.49 -15.34 -6.79
C ASP A 185 -13.02 -15.26 -6.95
N LYS A 186 -13.71 -14.70 -5.94
CA LYS A 186 -15.17 -14.50 -5.99
C LYS A 186 -15.60 -13.54 -7.11
N LEU A 187 -14.77 -12.56 -7.43
CA LEU A 187 -15.01 -11.62 -8.53
C LEU A 187 -14.63 -12.20 -9.91
N GLY A 188 -13.98 -13.37 -9.96
CA GLY A 188 -13.48 -13.97 -11.20
C GLY A 188 -12.35 -13.17 -11.85
N ILE A 189 -11.63 -12.34 -11.07
CA ILE A 189 -10.51 -11.53 -11.56
C ILE A 189 -9.24 -12.38 -11.56
N LYS A 190 -8.56 -12.44 -12.70
CA LYS A 190 -7.27 -13.15 -12.81
C LYS A 190 -6.16 -12.32 -12.19
N TYR A 191 -5.33 -12.97 -11.36
CA TYR A 191 -4.21 -12.31 -10.69
C TYR A 191 -3.01 -13.24 -10.56
N GLU A 192 -1.86 -12.64 -10.23
CA GLU A 192 -0.68 -13.33 -9.73
C GLU A 192 -0.32 -12.70 -8.37
N CYS A 193 0.18 -13.51 -7.44
CA CYS A 193 0.54 -13.06 -6.09
C CYS A 193 2.02 -13.37 -5.84
N TYR A 194 2.73 -12.38 -5.32
CA TYR A 194 4.16 -12.47 -4.99
C TYR A 194 4.36 -12.06 -3.55
N ASP A 195 4.98 -12.92 -2.76
CA ASP A 195 5.37 -12.60 -1.39
C ASP A 195 6.86 -12.24 -1.37
N LEU A 196 7.18 -11.10 -0.75
CA LEU A 196 8.54 -10.67 -0.47
C LEU A 196 8.66 -10.47 1.03
N LEU A 197 9.70 -11.06 1.63
CA LEU A 197 9.96 -10.91 3.05
C LEU A 197 10.33 -9.45 3.35
N SER A 198 9.60 -8.84 4.26
CA SER A 198 9.93 -7.57 4.88
C SER A 198 9.84 -7.71 6.39
N THR A 199 10.77 -7.11 7.10
CA THR A 199 10.84 -7.15 8.56
C THR A 199 10.73 -5.76 9.17
N MET A 200 10.19 -5.68 10.39
CA MET A 200 10.19 -4.47 11.21
C MET A 200 10.99 -4.72 12.49
N ASP A 201 12.04 -3.93 12.74
CA ASP A 201 12.77 -3.99 14.01
C ASP A 201 11.88 -3.43 15.13
N ILE A 202 11.48 -4.33 16.03
CA ILE A 202 10.61 -4.04 17.19
C ILE A 202 11.40 -4.10 18.51
N SER A 203 12.72 -4.10 18.46
CA SER A 203 13.56 -4.22 19.67
C SER A 203 13.28 -3.10 20.68
N ASP A 204 13.02 -1.89 20.20
CA ASP A 204 12.73 -0.72 21.04
C ASP A 204 11.39 -0.85 21.79
N CYS A 205 10.44 -1.65 21.29
CA CYS A 205 9.16 -1.90 21.97
C CYS A 205 9.35 -2.53 23.36
N PHE A 206 10.48 -3.21 23.58
CA PHE A 206 10.81 -3.91 24.83
C PHE A 206 11.67 -3.09 25.78
N ILE A 207 11.93 -1.81 25.45
CA ILE A 207 12.70 -0.88 26.28
C ILE A 207 11.72 0.11 26.92
N ASP A 208 11.49 -0.04 28.22
CA ASP A 208 10.57 0.84 28.96
C ASP A 208 10.98 2.32 28.83
N GLY A 209 10.03 3.17 28.42
CA GLY A 209 10.22 4.62 28.24
C GLY A 209 10.92 5.02 26.94
N ASN A 210 11.12 4.09 25.99
CA ASN A 210 11.64 4.42 24.67
C ASN A 210 10.53 4.98 23.76
N GLU A 211 10.66 6.25 23.38
CA GLU A 211 9.67 6.96 22.53
C GLU A 211 9.45 6.26 21.18
N ASN A 212 10.50 5.74 20.54
CA ASN A 212 10.35 5.00 19.28
C ASN A 212 9.64 3.66 19.50
N GLY A 213 9.93 2.98 20.61
CA GLY A 213 9.21 1.76 21.01
C GLY A 213 7.72 2.01 21.24
N ASP A 214 7.37 3.12 21.89
CA ASP A 214 5.99 3.53 22.10
C ASP A 214 5.28 3.78 20.76
N LEU A 215 5.90 4.52 19.84
CA LEU A 215 5.35 4.77 18.50
C LEU A 215 5.20 3.50 17.66
N LEU A 216 6.14 2.56 17.77
CA LEU A 216 6.04 1.27 17.09
C LEU A 216 4.88 0.42 17.64
N LEU A 217 4.64 0.46 18.94
CA LEU A 217 3.50 -0.23 19.55
C LEU A 217 2.17 0.39 19.13
N ASP A 218 2.10 1.72 19.06
CA ASP A 218 0.93 2.41 18.53
C ASP A 218 0.64 1.97 17.08
N PHE A 219 1.68 1.84 16.25
CA PHE A 219 1.57 1.37 14.87
C PHE A 219 1.13 -0.10 14.78
N LEU A 220 1.77 -1.01 15.54
CA LEU A 220 1.43 -2.44 15.53
C LEU A 220 -0.01 -2.70 15.99
N THR A 221 -0.49 -1.90 16.93
CA THR A 221 -1.81 -2.08 17.55
C THR A 221 -2.89 -1.19 16.95
N GLU A 222 -2.52 -0.32 15.99
CA GLU A 222 -3.39 0.69 15.41
C GLU A 222 -4.13 1.49 16.51
N THR A 223 -3.43 1.81 17.60
CA THR A 223 -4.00 2.44 18.80
C THR A 223 -3.10 3.57 19.29
N CYS A 224 -3.61 4.80 19.28
CA CYS A 224 -2.88 5.95 19.80
C CYS A 224 -2.59 5.81 21.31
N ASN A 225 -1.33 5.98 21.70
CA ASN A 225 -0.82 5.85 23.05
C ASN A 225 -1.18 4.49 23.68
N PHE A 226 -1.02 3.38 22.92
CA PHE A 226 -1.36 2.03 23.34
C PHE A 226 -0.76 1.70 24.72
N ASN A 227 0.50 2.07 24.94
CA ASN A 227 1.20 1.80 26.19
C ASN A 227 0.55 2.42 27.43
N SER A 228 -0.20 3.51 27.26
CA SER A 228 -0.90 4.21 28.35
C SER A 228 -2.38 3.87 28.44
N THR A 229 -2.99 3.37 27.35
CA THR A 229 -4.44 3.20 27.24
C THR A 229 -4.91 1.75 27.26
N ALA A 230 -4.04 0.80 26.89
CA ALA A 230 -4.40 -0.60 26.78
C ALA A 230 -4.65 -1.26 28.16
N PRO A 231 -5.61 -2.21 28.25
CA PRO A 231 -5.73 -3.07 29.41
C PRO A 231 -4.38 -3.76 29.74
N PRO A 232 -3.94 -3.79 31.02
CA PRO A 232 -2.63 -4.33 31.38
C PRO A 232 -2.41 -5.79 30.96
N ASP A 233 -3.46 -6.61 31.00
CA ASP A 233 -3.47 -8.00 30.53
C ASP A 233 -3.24 -8.08 29.01
N LEU A 234 -3.94 -7.24 28.23
CA LEU A 234 -3.78 -7.17 26.77
C LEU A 234 -2.35 -6.77 26.40
N LYS A 235 -1.83 -5.73 27.03
CA LYS A 235 -0.44 -5.28 26.82
C LYS A 235 0.55 -6.40 27.13
N ALA A 236 0.43 -7.04 28.31
CA ALA A 236 1.33 -8.12 28.70
C ALA A 236 1.30 -9.31 27.72
N GLU A 237 0.12 -9.68 27.22
CA GLU A 237 -0.03 -10.75 26.24
C GLU A 237 0.60 -10.38 24.89
N ILE A 238 0.29 -9.20 24.34
CA ILE A 238 0.86 -8.75 23.05
C ILE A 238 2.39 -8.68 23.15
N MET A 239 2.92 -8.09 24.22
CA MET A 239 4.36 -7.98 24.43
C MET A 239 5.06 -9.35 24.54
N LYS A 240 4.38 -10.35 25.10
CA LYS A 240 4.91 -11.72 25.12
C LYS A 240 4.89 -12.32 23.71
N ASP A 241 3.74 -12.27 23.04
CA ASP A 241 3.54 -12.88 21.72
C ASP A 241 4.44 -12.27 20.64
N LEU A 242 4.70 -10.96 20.68
CA LEU A 242 5.62 -10.30 19.74
C LEU A 242 7.05 -10.86 19.80
N GLN A 243 7.42 -11.61 20.85
CA GLN A 243 8.72 -12.27 20.95
C GLN A 243 8.71 -13.73 20.50
N GLU A 244 7.53 -14.30 20.24
CA GLU A 244 7.37 -15.68 19.83
C GLU A 244 7.69 -15.85 18.34
N PRO A 245 8.23 -17.02 17.92
CA PRO A 245 8.61 -17.28 16.53
C PRO A 245 7.45 -17.19 15.52
N GLU A 246 6.21 -17.21 15.98
CA GLU A 246 5.02 -17.03 15.14
C GLU A 246 4.82 -15.58 14.68
N PHE A 247 5.38 -14.61 15.40
CA PHE A 247 5.23 -13.18 15.14
C PHE A 247 6.54 -12.55 14.68
N SER A 248 7.66 -12.96 15.28
CA SER A 248 8.96 -12.32 15.05
C SER A 248 10.10 -13.32 14.98
N ILE A 249 11.16 -12.95 14.27
CA ILE A 249 12.42 -13.67 14.19
C ILE A 249 13.44 -12.95 15.07
N LYS A 250 14.15 -13.69 15.94
CA LYS A 250 15.29 -13.14 16.71
C LYS A 250 16.58 -13.32 15.91
N LYS A 251 17.23 -12.21 15.57
CA LYS A 251 18.55 -12.22 14.91
C LYS A 251 19.49 -11.28 15.64
N GLU A 252 20.67 -11.78 16.04
CA GLU A 252 21.71 -10.98 16.73
C GLU A 252 21.21 -10.25 18.00
N GLY A 253 20.27 -10.86 18.72
CA GLY A 253 19.68 -10.27 19.93
C GLY A 253 18.58 -9.24 19.67
N LYS A 254 18.27 -8.93 18.40
CA LYS A 254 17.18 -8.03 17.99
C LYS A 254 15.94 -8.79 17.55
N GLY A 255 14.77 -8.25 17.86
CA GLY A 255 13.48 -8.79 17.42
C GLY A 255 13.05 -8.16 16.10
N SER A 256 12.75 -9.00 15.10
CA SER A 256 12.26 -8.56 13.79
C SER A 256 10.89 -9.17 13.51
N PHE A 257 9.85 -8.35 13.55
CA PHE A 257 8.47 -8.70 13.20
C PHE A 257 8.33 -8.90 11.68
#